data_AF-A0A3D2VEH9-F1
#
_entry.id   AF-A0A3D2VEH9-F1
#
_cell.length_a   1.000
_cell.length_b   1.000
_cell.length_c   1.000
_cell.angle_alpha   90.00
_cell.angle_beta   90.00
_cell.angle_gamma   90.00
#
_symmetry.space_group_name_H-M   'P 1'
#
loop_
_entity.id
_entity.type
_entity.pdbx_description
1 polymer ?
#
loop_
_entity_poly.entity_id
_entity_poly.type
_entity_poly.pdbx_seq_one_letter_code
_entity_poly.pdbx_strand_id
1 'polypeptide(L)'
;KACATETGIDNLSVHFHDTYGQALANILACIEIGVTTVDTAVGGLGGCPYASGSAGNVATEDVVYMMEGLGIDCATDLNQLVTITDSLSRRLGHPPASRVARAHLAKRH
;
A
#
# COMPACT_ATOMS: atom_id res chain seq x y z
N LYS A 1 -4.93 19.93 -10.08
CA LYS A 1 -5.85 19.75 -11.23
C LYS A 1 -5.14 19.63 -12.58
N ALA A 2 -3.88 20.08 -12.73
CA ALA A 2 -3.15 20.10 -14.01
C ALA A 2 -3.08 18.73 -14.75
N CYS A 3 -2.70 17.63 -14.10
CA CYS A 3 -2.59 16.35 -14.84
C CYS A 3 -3.95 15.84 -15.32
N ALA A 4 -4.97 15.91 -14.46
CA ALA A 4 -6.32 15.42 -14.78
C ALA A 4 -7.00 16.25 -15.88
N THR A 5 -6.72 17.55 -15.99
CA THR A 5 -7.25 18.40 -17.07
C THR A 5 -6.64 18.08 -18.43
N GLU A 6 -5.37 17.64 -18.47
CA GLU A 6 -4.68 17.35 -19.73
C GLU A 6 -4.90 15.90 -20.21
N THR A 7 -4.99 14.94 -19.29
CA THR A 7 -4.98 13.50 -19.62
C THR A 7 -6.30 12.79 -19.39
N GLY A 8 -7.22 13.39 -18.62
CA GLY A 8 -8.42 12.73 -18.12
C GLY A 8 -8.14 11.89 -16.86
N ILE A 9 -9.05 11.92 -15.89
CA ILE A 9 -8.87 11.24 -14.59
C ILE A 9 -8.73 9.72 -14.72
N ASP A 10 -9.44 9.12 -15.68
CA ASP A 10 -9.45 7.67 -15.92
C ASP A 10 -8.12 7.14 -16.46
N ASN A 11 -7.24 8.02 -16.95
CA ASN A 11 -5.92 7.68 -17.46
C ASN A 11 -4.80 7.91 -16.43
N LEU A 12 -5.15 8.21 -15.18
CA LEU A 12 -4.17 8.47 -14.12
C LEU A 12 -4.11 7.31 -13.12
N SER A 13 -2.88 6.91 -12.79
CA SER A 13 -2.56 6.16 -11.58
C SER A 13 -1.78 7.03 -10.60
N VAL A 14 -1.78 6.63 -9.33
CA VAL A 14 -0.95 7.26 -8.30
C VAL A 14 -0.02 6.26 -7.65
N HIS A 15 1.22 6.68 -7.43
CA HIS A 15 2.26 5.89 -6.77
C HIS A 15 2.84 6.70 -5.62
N PHE A 16 2.60 6.28 -4.39
CA PHE A 16 3.08 6.99 -3.19
C PHE A 16 4.00 6.12 -2.35
N HIS A 17 5.11 6.72 -1.93
CA HIS A 17 5.98 6.17 -0.90
C HIS A 17 5.48 6.60 0.48
N ASP A 18 5.63 5.74 1.49
CA ASP A 18 5.18 6.01 2.86
C ASP A 18 6.31 6.50 3.78
N THR A 19 7.40 7.06 3.21
CA THR A 19 8.57 7.59 3.95
C THR A 19 8.20 8.45 5.16
N TYR A 20 7.17 9.29 5.00
CA TYR A 20 6.72 10.24 6.02
C TYR A 20 5.30 9.93 6.52
N GLY A 21 4.79 8.71 6.31
CA GLY A 21 3.48 8.30 6.80
C GLY A 21 2.30 9.00 6.13
N GLN A 22 2.47 9.52 4.90
CA GLN A 22 1.44 10.32 4.21
C GLN A 22 0.76 9.54 3.07
N ALA A 23 1.21 8.33 2.74
CA ALA A 23 0.78 7.68 1.51
C ALA A 23 -0.73 7.38 1.52
N LEU A 24 -1.27 6.83 2.61
CA LEU A 24 -2.71 6.52 2.72
C LEU A 24 -3.58 7.79 2.60
N ALA A 25 -3.19 8.87 3.25
CA ALA A 25 -3.93 10.13 3.19
C ALA A 25 -3.94 10.71 1.76
N ASN A 26 -2.79 10.65 1.08
CA ASN A 26 -2.69 11.10 -0.31
C ASN A 26 -3.52 10.21 -1.26
N ILE A 27 -3.49 8.89 -1.06
CA ILE A 27 -4.30 7.94 -1.83
C ILE A 27 -5.79 8.25 -1.65
N LEU A 28 -6.24 8.44 -0.41
CA LEU A 28 -7.63 8.78 -0.12
C LEU A 28 -8.04 10.07 -0.84
N ALA A 29 -7.23 11.13 -0.75
CA ALA A 29 -7.49 12.39 -1.44
C ALA A 29 -7.55 12.23 -2.97
N CYS A 30 -6.75 11.32 -3.54
CA CYS A 30 -6.79 11.00 -4.97
C CYS A 30 -8.06 10.20 -5.36
N ILE A 31 -8.48 9.25 -4.54
CA ILE A 31 -9.72 8.49 -4.74
C ILE A 31 -10.93 9.43 -4.69
N GLU A 32 -10.96 10.38 -3.75
CA GLU A 32 -12.05 11.37 -3.63
C GLU A 32 -12.23 12.26 -4.87
N ILE A 33 -11.17 12.44 -5.68
CA ILE A 33 -11.23 13.18 -6.94
C ILE A 33 -11.37 12.28 -8.19
N GLY A 34 -11.57 10.97 -7.99
CA GLY A 34 -11.90 10.01 -9.04
C GLY A 34 -10.74 9.14 -9.54
N VAL A 35 -9.57 9.14 -8.89
CA VAL A 35 -8.51 8.17 -9.25
C VAL A 35 -8.94 6.76 -8.85
N THR A 36 -8.84 5.81 -9.78
CA THR A 36 -9.24 4.40 -9.56
C THR A 36 -8.08 3.42 -9.58
N THR A 37 -6.87 3.87 -9.94
CA THR A 37 -5.67 3.02 -10.00
C THR A 37 -4.60 3.52 -9.02
N VAL A 38 -4.17 2.65 -8.12
CA VAL A 38 -3.19 2.95 -7.06
C VAL A 38 -2.09 1.90 -7.07
N ASP A 39 -0.86 2.33 -7.27
CA ASP A 39 0.31 1.47 -7.22
C ASP A 39 0.79 1.29 -5.76
N THR A 40 1.09 0.05 -5.40
CA THR A 40 1.46 -0.36 -4.03
C THR A 40 2.51 -1.48 -4.09
N ALA A 41 3.08 -1.87 -2.94
CA ALA A 41 3.94 -3.04 -2.85
C ALA A 41 3.58 -3.94 -1.66
N VAL A 42 3.54 -5.26 -1.91
CA VAL A 42 3.27 -6.27 -0.87
C VAL A 42 4.22 -6.08 0.30
N GLY A 43 3.69 -6.04 1.53
CA GLY A 43 4.48 -5.85 2.74
C GLY A 43 5.18 -4.50 2.85
N GLY A 44 4.92 -3.55 1.95
CA GLY A 44 5.64 -2.28 1.81
C GLY A 44 7.07 -2.46 1.26
N LEU A 45 7.26 -3.45 0.38
CA LEU A 45 8.54 -3.69 -0.28
C LEU A 45 8.98 -2.49 -1.13
N GLY A 46 10.29 -2.35 -1.29
CA GLY A 46 10.88 -1.27 -2.08
C GLY A 46 11.37 -0.14 -1.19
N GLY A 47 12.55 -0.35 -0.61
CA GLY A 47 13.42 0.67 -0.04
C GLY A 47 14.85 0.28 -0.42
N CYS A 48 15.78 1.22 -0.45
CA CYS A 48 17.15 0.89 -0.85
C CYS A 48 17.84 0.11 0.30
N PRO A 49 18.30 -1.15 0.09
CA PRO A 49 19.05 -1.88 1.11
C PRO A 49 20.37 -1.19 1.49
N TYR A 50 20.82 -0.23 0.67
CA TYR A 50 22.04 0.55 0.88
C TYR A 50 21.79 1.97 1.42
N ALA A 51 20.53 2.43 1.52
CA ALA A 51 20.20 3.76 2.06
C ALA A 51 19.23 3.64 3.23
N SER A 52 19.78 3.75 4.44
CA SER A 52 19.02 3.79 5.68
C SER A 52 18.09 5.00 5.73
N GLY A 53 16.78 4.75 5.81
CA GLY A 53 15.77 5.80 6.08
C GLY A 53 14.75 6.07 4.98
N SER A 54 14.84 5.46 3.79
CA SER A 54 13.72 5.48 2.84
C SER A 54 12.67 4.46 3.31
N ALA A 55 11.64 4.87 4.06
CA ALA A 55 10.47 4.01 4.14
C ALA A 55 9.94 3.81 2.72
N GLY A 56 9.54 2.58 2.43
CA GLY A 56 9.37 2.14 1.06
C GLY A 56 8.09 2.62 0.39
N ASN A 57 7.70 1.91 -0.66
CA ASN A 57 6.36 2.01 -1.21
C ASN A 57 5.32 1.82 -0.10
N VAL A 58 4.13 2.40 -0.28
CA VAL A 58 2.98 2.07 0.55
C VAL A 58 2.69 0.57 0.50
N ALA A 59 2.37 -0.03 1.64
CA ALA A 59 2.05 -1.45 1.71
C ALA A 59 0.67 -1.74 1.10
N THR A 60 0.58 -2.76 0.25
CA THR A 60 -0.69 -3.19 -0.36
C THR A 60 -1.75 -3.51 0.69
N GLU A 61 -1.37 -4.18 1.77
CA GLU A 61 -2.27 -4.58 2.86
C GLU A 61 -2.83 -3.38 3.63
N ASP A 62 -2.03 -2.33 3.79
CA ASP A 62 -2.45 -1.10 4.46
C ASP A 62 -3.49 -0.35 3.59
N VAL A 63 -3.32 -0.37 2.26
CA VAL A 63 -4.27 0.21 1.29
C VAL A 63 -5.55 -0.62 1.20
N VAL A 64 -5.45 -1.94 1.06
CA VAL A 64 -6.61 -2.84 1.01
C VAL A 64 -7.44 -2.74 2.28
N TYR A 65 -6.80 -2.72 3.46
CA TYR A 65 -7.50 -2.54 4.73
C TYR A 65 -8.27 -1.21 4.80
N MET A 66 -7.66 -0.12 4.32
CA MET A 66 -8.35 1.17 4.22
C MET A 66 -9.54 1.10 3.27
N MET A 67 -9.38 0.51 2.09
CA MET A 67 -10.44 0.37 1.08
C MET A 67 -11.60 -0.48 1.59
N GLU A 68 -11.33 -1.65 2.19
CA GLU A 68 -12.34 -2.50 2.83
C GLU A 68 -13.10 -1.74 3.92
N GLY A 69 -12.39 -1.00 4.79
CA GLY A 69 -13.00 -0.19 5.85
C GLY A 69 -13.87 0.96 5.34
N LEU A 70 -13.60 1.46 4.13
CA LEU A 70 -14.40 2.47 3.44
C LEU A 70 -15.52 1.87 2.56
N GLY A 71 -15.61 0.54 2.46
CA GLY A 71 -16.58 -0.14 1.60
C GLY A 71 -16.25 -0.07 0.11
N ILE A 72 -14.99 0.16 -0.25
CA ILE A 72 -14.50 0.20 -1.63
C ILE A 72 -14.00 -1.20 -2.01
N ASP A 73 -14.59 -1.79 -3.06
CA ASP A 73 -14.18 -3.09 -3.56
C ASP A 73 -12.85 -3.00 -4.34
N CYS A 74 -11.88 -3.80 -3.93
CA CYS A 74 -10.57 -3.92 -4.55
C CYS A 74 -10.28 -5.34 -5.06
N ALA A 75 -11.29 -6.23 -5.07
CA ALA A 75 -11.21 -7.62 -5.52
C ALA A 75 -10.01 -8.41 -4.95
N THR A 76 -9.57 -8.07 -3.73
CA THR A 76 -8.35 -8.60 -3.11
C THR A 76 -8.67 -9.18 -1.74
N ASP A 77 -8.16 -10.37 -1.45
CA ASP A 77 -8.31 -11.02 -0.14
C ASP A 77 -7.16 -10.61 0.80
N LEU A 78 -7.48 -9.81 1.81
CA LEU A 78 -6.51 -9.33 2.79
C LEU A 78 -5.80 -10.47 3.55
N ASN A 79 -6.49 -11.57 3.87
CA ASN A 79 -5.88 -12.69 4.60
C ASN A 79 -4.89 -13.48 3.72
N GLN A 80 -5.18 -13.62 2.43
CA GLN A 80 -4.24 -14.21 1.47
C GLN A 80 -3.02 -13.30 1.29
N LEU A 81 -3.21 -11.98 1.16
CA LEU A 81 -2.11 -11.02 1.11
C LEU A 81 -1.19 -11.13 2.32
N VAL A 82 -1.75 -11.12 3.54
CA VAL A 82 -0.96 -11.26 4.78
C VAL A 82 -0.15 -12.56 4.79
N THR A 83 -0.70 -13.65 4.25
CA THR A 83 0.01 -14.94 4.15
C THR A 83 1.18 -14.89 3.18
N ILE A 84 1.00 -14.23 2.02
CA ILE A 84 2.07 -13.99 1.05
C ILE A 84 3.16 -13.12 1.67
N THR A 85 2.77 -12.05 2.37
CA THR A 85 3.69 -11.14 3.05
C THR A 85 4.53 -11.84 4.09
N ASP A 86 3.94 -12.68 4.94
CA ASP A 86 4.70 -13.46 5.94
C ASP A 86 5.74 -14.38 5.27
N SER A 87 5.34 -15.10 4.23
CA SER A 87 6.25 -15.95 3.45
C SER A 87 7.43 -15.15 2.87
N LEU A 88 7.15 -13.97 2.28
CA LEU A 88 8.19 -13.11 1.73
C LEU A 88 9.10 -12.53 2.82
N SER A 89 8.55 -12.02 3.91
CA SER A 89 9.33 -11.48 5.03
C SER A 89 10.26 -12.52 5.64
N ARG A 90 9.81 -13.77 5.79
CA ARG A 90 10.67 -14.87 6.25
C ARG A 90 11.82 -15.15 5.29
N ARG A 91 11.56 -15.11 3.97
CA ARG A 91 12.60 -15.31 2.94
C ARG A 91 13.61 -14.17 2.86
N LEU A 92 13.16 -12.93 3.08
CA LEU A 92 14.01 -11.74 3.05
C LEU A 92 14.73 -11.49 4.38
N GLY A 93 14.34 -12.16 5.46
CA GLY A 93 14.99 -12.08 6.76
C GLY A 93 14.68 -10.81 7.55
N HIS A 94 13.62 -10.08 7.20
CA HIS A 94 13.18 -8.89 7.92
C HIS A 94 11.65 -8.81 7.99
N PRO A 95 11.07 -8.19 9.05
CA PRO A 95 9.63 -8.02 9.15
C PRO A 95 9.07 -7.15 8.02
N PRO A 96 7.79 -7.30 7.65
CA PRO A 96 7.16 -6.44 6.65
C PRO A 96 7.04 -5.02 7.17
N ALA A 97 6.99 -4.01 6.32
CA ALA A 97 6.72 -2.63 6.71
C ALA A 97 5.22 -2.37 6.97
N SER A 98 4.34 -3.16 6.34
CA SER A 98 2.88 -3.08 6.55
C SER A 98 2.51 -3.14 8.03
N ARG A 99 1.74 -2.14 8.48
CA ARG A 99 1.20 -2.09 9.84
C ARG A 99 0.08 -3.13 10.01
N VAL A 100 -0.75 -3.31 8.97
CA VAL A 100 -1.85 -4.28 8.95
C VAL A 100 -1.31 -5.70 8.99
N ALA A 101 -0.34 -6.06 8.14
CA ALA A 101 0.22 -7.40 8.15
C ALA A 101 0.84 -7.75 9.50
N ARG A 102 1.61 -6.83 10.12
CA ARG A 102 2.15 -7.03 11.48
C ARG A 102 1.04 -7.29 12.50
N ALA A 103 -0.03 -6.51 12.48
CA ALA A 103 -1.15 -6.67 13.41
C ALA A 103 -1.90 -8.00 13.20
N HIS A 104 -2.09 -8.44 11.95
CA HIS A 104 -2.72 -9.72 11.65
C HIS A 104 -1.83 -10.89 12.05
N LEU A 105 -0.53 -10.86 11.74
CA LEU A 105 0.40 -11.93 12.10
C LEU A 105 0.56 -12.07 13.61
N ALA A 106 0.58 -10.95 14.34
CA ALA A 106 0.62 -10.97 15.81
C ALA A 106 -0.62 -11.63 16.46
N LYS A 107 -1.76 -11.70 15.75
CA LYS A 107 -2.98 -12.39 16.23
C LYS A 107 -3.02 -13.87 15.84
N ARG A 108 -2.21 -14.30 14.86
CA ARG A 108 -2.14 -15.68 14.37
C ARG A 108 -1.19 -16.56 15.21
N HIS A 109 -0.38 -15.93 16.05
CA HIS A 109 0.56 -16.54 16.99
C HIS A 109 0.07 -16.34 18.42
#